data_AF-A0A519DUQ9-F1
#
_entry.id   AF-A0A519DUQ9-F1
#
_cell.length_a   1.000
_cell.length_b   1.000
_cell.length_c   1.000
_cell.angle_alpha   90.00
_cell.angle_beta   90.00
_cell.angle_gamma   90.00
#
_symmetry.space_group_name_H-M   'P 1'
#
loop_
_entity.id
_entity.type
_entity.pdbx_description
1 polymer ?
#
loop_
_entity_poly.entity_id
_entity_poly.type
_entity_poly.pdbx_seq_one_letter_code
_entity_poly.pdbx_strand_id
1 'polypeptide(L)'
;MREEITSTIVTAGKQKISFTTSVGCKLGTTSARALEDVIHRADTALYEAKTSERNCVTMDGVAAESQRTLEIIAPHYRCENSD
;
A
#
# COMPACT_ATOMS: atom_id res chain seq x y z
N MET A 1 9.11 1.92 0.76
CA MET A 1 8.48 0.63 1.13
C MET A 1 8.23 -0.32 -0.05
N ARG A 2 7.38 -0.02 -1.06
CA ARG A 2 7.16 -0.96 -2.20
C ARG A 2 8.45 -1.24 -3.00
N GLU A 3 9.23 -0.19 -3.27
CA GLU A 3 10.50 -0.28 -3.99
C GLU A 3 11.57 -1.02 -3.20
N GLU A 4 11.63 -0.82 -1.88
CA GLU A 4 12.59 -1.51 -0.98
C GLU A 4 12.33 -3.02 -0.94
N ILE A 5 11.08 -3.45 -0.82
CA ILE A 5 10.71 -4.87 -0.86
C ILE A 5 11.06 -5.47 -2.22
N THR A 6 10.77 -4.76 -3.31
CA THR A 6 11.08 -5.22 -4.68
C THR A 6 12.58 -5.35 -4.91
N SER A 7 13.38 -4.48 -4.27
CA SER A 7 14.85 -4.53 -4.33
C SER A 7 15.48 -5.62 -3.46
N THR A 8 14.69 -6.29 -2.61
CA THR A 8 15.17 -7.34 -1.74
C THR A 8 15.36 -8.63 -2.52
N ILE A 9 16.62 -9.04 -2.69
CA ILE A 9 17.00 -10.33 -3.29
C ILE A 9 17.45 -11.26 -2.18
N VAL A 10 16.72 -12.36 -1.98
CA VAL A 10 17.15 -13.41 -1.06
C VAL A 10 17.89 -14.47 -1.86
N THR A 11 19.04 -14.90 -1.35
CA THR A 11 19.83 -15.96 -2.00
C THR A 11 19.64 -17.28 -1.25
N ALA A 12 19.18 -18.31 -1.95
CA ALA A 12 19.04 -19.66 -1.42
C ALA A 12 19.96 -20.62 -2.21
N GLY A 13 21.09 -20.99 -1.61
CA GLY A 13 22.15 -21.74 -2.31
C GLY A 13 22.72 -20.92 -3.47
N LYS A 14 22.51 -21.39 -4.71
CA LYS A 14 22.96 -20.69 -5.93
C LYS A 14 21.87 -19.86 -6.62
N GLN A 15 20.65 -19.86 -6.07
CA GLN A 15 19.51 -19.20 -6.69
C GLN A 15 19.26 -17.84 -6.05
N LYS A 16 18.94 -16.84 -6.89
CA LYS A 16 18.46 -15.53 -6.48
C LYS A 16 16.94 -15.51 -6.62
N ILE A 17 16.24 -15.17 -5.55
CA ILE A 17 14.78 -15.12 -5.52
C ILE A 17 14.36 -13.69 -5.19
N SER A 18 13.55 -13.11 -6.07
CA SER A 18 12.86 -11.84 -5.84
C SER A 18 11.49 -12.09 -5.23
N PHE A 19 11.09 -11.26 -4.28
CA PHE A 19 9.78 -11.34 -3.64
C PHE A 19 9.06 -10.01 -3.76
N THR A 20 7.73 -10.10 -3.79
CA THR A 20 6.83 -8.96 -3.62
C THR A 20 5.97 -9.22 -2.39
N THR A 21 5.34 -8.17 -1.87
CA THR A 21 4.45 -8.27 -0.72
C THR A 21 3.16 -7.52 -1.03
N SER A 22 2.02 -8.19 -0.79
CA SER A 22 0.72 -7.52 -0.70
C SER A 22 0.47 -7.13 0.74
N VAL A 23 -0.16 -5.97 0.95
CA VAL A 23 -0.44 -5.44 2.30
C VAL A 23 -1.91 -5.07 2.40
N GLY A 24 -2.57 -5.55 3.45
CA GLY A 24 -3.91 -5.12 3.85
C GLY A 24 -3.83 -4.31 5.13
N CYS A 25 -4.52 -3.17 5.17
CA CYS A 25 -4.39 -2.21 6.25
C CYS A 25 -5.76 -1.78 6.78
N LYS A 26 -5.88 -1.67 8.11
CA LYS A 26 -7.03 -1.04 8.77
C LYS A 26 -6.54 0.03 9.74
N LEU A 27 -7.08 1.25 9.62
CA LEU A 27 -6.85 2.28 10.61
C LEU A 27 -7.67 1.94 11.87
N GLY A 28 -6.98 1.72 12.99
CA GLY A 28 -7.62 1.60 14.29
C GLY A 28 -8.21 2.96 14.67
N THR A 29 -9.53 3.03 14.86
CA THR A 29 -10.18 4.21 15.42
C THR A 29 -10.43 3.98 16.92
N THR A 30 -10.55 5.04 17.69
CA THR A 30 -10.98 4.97 19.11
C THR A 30 -12.36 4.34 19.30
N SER A 31 -13.12 4.18 18.22
CA SER A 31 -14.41 3.49 18.18
C SER A 31 -14.33 2.02 17.73
N ALA A 32 -13.13 1.48 17.48
CA ALA A 32 -12.95 0.10 17.08
C ALA A 32 -13.42 -0.81 18.23
N ARG A 33 -14.40 -1.66 17.93
CA ARG A 33 -15.15 -2.41 18.95
C ARG A 33 -14.34 -3.54 19.61
N ALA A 34 -13.27 -4.01 18.96
CA ALA A 34 -12.29 -4.96 19.48
C ALA A 34 -11.03 -4.98 18.58
N LEU A 35 -9.87 -5.40 19.11
CA LEU A 35 -8.64 -5.56 18.31
C LEU A 35 -8.82 -6.61 17.21
N GLU A 36 -9.57 -7.66 17.52
CA GLU A 36 -9.92 -8.76 16.62
C GLU A 36 -10.63 -8.26 15.37
N ASP A 37 -11.52 -7.26 15.50
CA ASP A 37 -12.20 -6.64 14.36
C ASP A 37 -11.22 -5.90 13.45
N VAL A 38 -10.21 -5.24 14.02
CA VAL A 38 -9.18 -4.53 13.25
C VAL A 38 -8.32 -5.52 12.47
N ILE A 39 -7.90 -6.61 13.11
CA ILE A 39 -7.11 -7.67 12.48
C ILE A 39 -7.92 -8.33 11.37
N HIS A 40 -9.18 -8.71 11.64
CA HIS A 40 -10.03 -9.37 10.66
C HIS A 40 -10.27 -8.50 9.42
N ARG A 41 -10.48 -7.20 9.61
CA ARG A 41 -10.63 -6.24 8.50
C ARG A 41 -9.32 -6.02 7.73
N ALA A 42 -8.19 -5.96 8.42
CA ALA A 42 -6.89 -5.86 7.76
C ALA A 42 -6.58 -7.12 6.93
N ASP A 43 -6.91 -8.31 7.45
CA ASP A 43 -6.75 -9.58 6.72
C ASP A 43 -7.69 -9.66 5.50
N THR A 44 -8.92 -9.17 5.64
CA THR A 44 -9.86 -9.06 4.51
C THR A 44 -9.29 -8.17 3.40
N ALA A 45 -8.78 -6.99 3.74
CA ALA A 45 -8.11 -6.11 2.78
C ALA A 45 -6.86 -6.75 2.15
N LEU A 46 -6.11 -7.55 2.92
CA LEU A 46 -4.96 -8.29 2.41
C LEU A 46 -5.38 -9.38 1.42
N TYR A 47 -6.49 -10.05 1.71
CA TYR A 47 -7.06 -11.04 0.80
C TYR A 47 -7.43 -10.38 -0.53
N GLU A 48 -8.12 -9.24 -0.51
CA GLU A 48 -8.44 -8.46 -1.72
C GLU A 48 -7.19 -8.02 -2.49
N ALA A 49 -6.14 -7.57 -1.79
CA ALA A 49 -4.85 -7.23 -2.38
C ALA A 49 -4.18 -8.44 -3.06
N LYS A 50 -4.36 -9.64 -2.52
CA LYS A 50 -3.81 -10.88 -3.09
C LYS A 50 -4.63 -11.40 -4.27
N THR A 51 -5.95 -11.20 -4.27
CA THR A 51 -6.85 -11.71 -5.31
C THR A 51 -6.99 -10.80 -6.52
N SER A 52 -6.75 -9.49 -6.37
CA SER A 52 -6.76 -8.54 -7.49
C SER A 52 -5.54 -8.72 -8.39
N GLU A 53 -4.36 -8.29 -7.92
CA GLU A 53 -3.14 -8.27 -8.75
C GLU A 53 -1.86 -8.66 -7.99
N ARG A 54 -1.93 -8.78 -6.65
CA ARG A 54 -0.76 -8.89 -5.75
C ARG A 54 0.15 -7.66 -5.85
N ASN A 55 1.20 -7.62 -5.02
CA ASN A 55 2.18 -6.51 -4.99
C ASN A 55 1.53 -5.11 -4.87
N CYS A 56 0.44 -5.04 -4.13
CA CYS A 56 -0.36 -3.83 -3.95
C CYS A 56 -0.76 -3.67 -2.48
N VAL A 57 -1.24 -2.48 -2.15
CA VAL A 57 -1.68 -2.12 -0.80
C VAL A 57 -3.18 -1.79 -0.87
N THR A 58 -3.98 -2.45 -0.03
CA THR A 58 -5.42 -2.23 0.08
C THR A 58 -5.76 -1.75 1.50
N MET A 59 -6.61 -0.73 1.60
CA MET A 59 -7.03 -0.13 2.87
C MET A 59 -8.52 -0.41 3.12
N ASP A 60 -8.88 -1.04 4.24
CA ASP A 60 -10.30 -1.22 4.63
C ASP A 60 -10.89 0.08 5.20
N GLY A 61 -11.98 0.55 4.59
CA GLY A 61 -12.75 1.72 5.05
C GLY A 61 -12.28 3.06 4.50
N VAL A 62 -11.35 3.08 3.54
CA VAL A 62 -11.16 4.22 2.67
C VAL A 62 -12.01 3.93 1.44
N ALA A 63 -13.19 4.56 1.32
CA ALA A 63 -13.88 4.60 0.04
C ALA A 63 -12.87 5.08 -1.01
N ALA A 64 -12.87 4.48 -2.20
CA ALA A 64 -11.89 4.72 -3.26
C ALA A 64 -11.95 6.15 -3.86
N GLU A 65 -11.89 7.18 -3.01
CA GLU A 65 -11.72 8.59 -3.37
C GLU A 65 -10.24 8.94 -3.33
N SER A 66 -9.42 8.29 -4.17
CA SER A 66 -8.05 8.75 -4.41
C SER A 66 -7.52 8.47 -5.82
N GLN A 67 -8.34 7.97 -6.74
CA GLN A 67 -7.97 7.90 -8.16
C GLN A 67 -8.43 9.12 -8.98
N ARG A 68 -8.99 10.18 -8.36
CA ARG A 68 -9.42 11.40 -9.06
C ARG A 68 -8.79 12.72 -8.59
N THR A 69 -7.74 12.67 -7.76
CA THR A 69 -7.08 13.90 -7.24
C THR A 69 -5.67 14.12 -7.80
N LEU A 70 -5.24 13.34 -8.80
CA LEU A 70 -3.96 13.58 -9.49
C LEU A 70 -4.09 14.41 -10.78
N GLU A 71 -5.30 14.75 -11.25
CA GLU A 71 -5.47 15.64 -12.42
C GLU A 71 -5.82 17.10 -12.06
N ILE A 72 -6.22 17.40 -10.82
CA ILE A 72 -6.70 18.76 -10.46
C ILE A 72 -5.59 19.64 -9.84
N ILE A 73 -4.48 19.07 -9.35
CA ILE A 73 -3.41 19.83 -8.66
C ILE A 73 -2.12 19.90 -9.50
N ALA A 74 -2.25 20.07 -10.81
CA ALA A 74 -1.16 20.53 -11.68
C ALA A 74 -1.64 21.80 -12.40
N PRO A 75 -1.56 22.98 -11.75
CA PRO A 75 -0.44 23.86 -12.06
C PRO A 75 -0.04 24.76 -10.88
N HIS A 76 1.23 24.75 -10.48
CA HIS A 76 1.97 25.87 -9.84
C HIS A 76 3.04 25.34 -8.87
N TYR A 77 4.05 24.66 -9.40
CA TYR A 77 5.39 24.74 -8.82
C TYR A 77 6.37 25.01 -9.97
N ARG A 78 6.41 26.27 -10.39
CA ARG A 78 7.52 26.83 -11.16
C ARG A 78 8.59 27.19 -10.14
N CYS A 79 9.62 26.35 -10.00
CA CYS A 79 10.81 26.72 -9.25
C CYS A 79 11.55 27.80 -10.05
N GLU A 80 11.54 29.03 -9.56
CA GLU A 80 12.49 30.05 -10.00
C GLU A 80 13.81 29.78 -9.26
N ASN A 81 14.80 29.28 -10.01
CA ASN A 81 16.19 29.30 -9.57
C ASN A 81 16.71 30.72 -9.79
N SER A 82 17.07 31.42 -8.72
CA SER A 82 17.88 32.63 -8.79
C SER A 82 19.36 32.23 -8.88
N ASP A 83 20.05 32.75 -9.90
CA ASP A 83 21.51 32.79 -10.02
C ASP A 83 22.15 33.72 -8.97
#